data_AF-A0A078AGV4-F1
#
_entry.id   AF-A0A078AGV4-F1
#
_cell.length_a   1.000
_cell.length_b   1.000
_cell.length_c   1.000
_cell.angle_alpha   90.00
_cell.angle_beta   90.00
_cell.angle_gamma   90.00
#
_symmetry.space_group_name_H-M   'P 1'
#
loop_
_entity.id
_entity.type
_entity.pdbx_description
1 polymer ?
#
loop_
_entity_poly.entity_id
_entity_poly.type
_entity_poly.pdbx_seq_one_letter_code
_entity_poly.pdbx_strand_id
1 'polypeptide(L)'
;MVECLGDCAKYAFPMFLGGTDDVTKILGMDINDLTQEIVISGVNHDSKVALGSGSSGYPFIAYLEQGNVYRWAKVVLRQYDQYIQVRFGYEKEQVLAMSDKEPHTIIILNVNDGSLK
;
A
#
# COMPACT_ATOMS: atom_id res chain seq x y z
N MET A 1 20.26 -20.61 15.70
CA MET A 1 20.16 -19.25 15.14
C MET A 1 19.39 -19.42 13.84
N VAL A 2 18.13 -18.97 13.77
CA VAL A 2 17.30 -19.18 12.57
C VAL A 2 17.54 -17.97 11.67
N GLU A 3 18.25 -18.19 10.57
CA GLU A 3 18.44 -17.20 9.52
C GLU A 3 17.14 -17.09 8.71
N CYS A 4 16.42 -15.99 8.86
CA CYS A 4 15.33 -15.65 7.96
C CYS A 4 15.91 -15.14 6.64
N LEU A 5 16.16 -16.05 5.71
CA LEU A 5 16.45 -15.75 4.31
C LEU A 5 15.19 -15.16 3.65
N GLY A 6 15.18 -13.84 3.40
CA GLY A 6 14.42 -13.12 2.35
C GLY A 6 12.88 -13.18 2.33
N ASP A 7 12.28 -14.35 2.34
CA ASP A 7 10.85 -14.55 2.05
C ASP A 7 9.96 -14.56 3.30
N CYS A 8 10.54 -14.70 4.49
CA CYS A 8 9.76 -14.83 5.72
C CYS A 8 9.05 -13.52 6.11
N ALA A 9 9.62 -12.36 5.77
CA ALA A 9 9.08 -11.06 6.17
C ALA A 9 7.78 -10.69 5.44
N LYS A 10 7.60 -11.12 4.18
CA LYS A 10 6.38 -10.83 3.40
C LYS A 10 5.13 -11.44 4.04
N TYR A 11 5.25 -12.62 4.65
CA TYR A 11 4.14 -13.30 5.31
C TYR A 11 3.90 -12.82 6.75
N ALA A 12 4.84 -12.06 7.32
CA ALA A 12 4.71 -11.49 8.66
C ALA A 12 4.04 -10.10 8.67
N PHE A 13 3.91 -9.45 7.50
CA PHE A 13 3.29 -8.13 7.42
C PHE A 13 1.76 -8.24 7.63
N PRO A 14 1.15 -7.39 8.47
CA PRO A 14 -0.28 -7.45 8.72
C PRO A 14 -1.08 -7.18 7.44
N MET A 15 -2.08 -8.02 7.17
CA MET A 15 -2.99 -7.85 6.03
C MET A 15 -4.18 -6.93 6.33
N PHE A 16 -4.38 -6.60 7.60
CA PHE A 16 -5.45 -5.75 8.10
C PHE A 16 -4.89 -4.77 9.11
N LEU A 17 -5.31 -3.52 9.02
CA LEU A 17 -4.94 -2.44 9.94
C LEU A 17 -6.22 -1.78 10.47
N GLY A 18 -6.26 -1.48 11.77
CA GLY A 18 -7.44 -0.89 12.44
C GLY A 18 -8.46 -1.93 12.95
N GLY A 19 -9.65 -1.45 13.37
CA GLY A 19 -10.79 -2.24 13.88
C GLY A 19 -11.53 -1.56 15.06
N THR A 20 -12.81 -1.85 15.37
CA THR A 20 -13.80 -2.84 14.89
C THR A 20 -14.72 -2.32 13.76
N ASP A 21 -15.21 -3.23 12.91
CA ASP A 21 -16.21 -3.08 11.82
C ASP A 21 -15.81 -2.41 10.48
N ASP A 22 -14.68 -1.71 10.40
CA ASP A 22 -14.24 -1.01 9.17
C ASP A 22 -12.70 -1.02 9.03
N VAL A 23 -12.12 -2.21 8.82
CA VAL A 23 -10.65 -2.39 8.76
C VAL A 23 -10.07 -2.00 7.40
N THR A 24 -8.88 -1.38 7.43
CA THR A 24 -8.07 -1.16 6.23
C THR A 24 -7.46 -2.47 5.78
N LYS A 25 -7.75 -2.89 4.55
CA LYS A 25 -7.28 -4.15 3.99
C LYS A 25 -6.10 -3.88 3.08
N ILE A 26 -5.03 -4.66 3.25
CA ILE A 26 -3.87 -4.68 2.36
C ILE A 26 -4.07 -5.83 1.38
N LEU A 27 -4.06 -5.51 0.09
CA LEU A 27 -4.32 -6.44 -1.00
C LEU A 27 -3.08 -6.66 -1.88
N GLY A 28 -2.22 -5.64 -1.99
CA GLY A 28 -0.96 -5.72 -2.70
C GLY A 28 0.19 -5.22 -1.84
N MET A 29 1.36 -5.85 -1.99
CA MET A 29 2.59 -5.42 -1.34
C MET A 29 3.80 -5.68 -2.23
N ASP A 30 4.78 -4.79 -2.15
CA ASP A 30 6.11 -4.98 -2.70
C ASP A 30 7.16 -4.50 -1.69
N ILE A 31 8.30 -5.20 -1.65
CA ILE A 31 9.40 -4.89 -0.73
C ILE A 31 10.64 -4.63 -1.58
N ASN A 32 11.35 -3.55 -1.27
CA ASN A 32 12.66 -3.30 -1.82
C ASN A 32 13.69 -4.14 -1.05
N ASP A 33 14.20 -5.20 -1.68
CA ASP A 33 15.10 -6.16 -1.02
C ASP A 33 16.38 -5.52 -0.46
N LEU A 34 16.84 -4.40 -1.03
CA LEU A 34 18.07 -3.72 -0.61
C LEU A 34 17.87 -2.80 0.61
N THR A 35 16.79 -2.03 0.60
CA THR A 35 16.51 -1.00 1.63
C THR A 35 15.51 -1.46 2.67
N GLN A 36 14.83 -2.58 2.43
CA GLN A 36 13.71 -3.09 3.22
C GLN A 36 12.53 -2.11 3.30
N GLU A 37 12.45 -1.16 2.36
CA GLU A 37 11.30 -0.29 2.19
C GLU A 37 10.12 -1.09 1.65
N ILE A 38 8.92 -0.72 2.05
CA ILE A 38 7.70 -1.46 1.74
C ILE A 38 6.73 -0.51 1.07
N VAL A 39 6.09 -0.98 0.01
CA VAL A 39 4.89 -0.33 -0.50
C VAL A 39 3.72 -1.28 -0.41
N ILE A 40 2.61 -0.78 0.11
CA ILE A 40 1.36 -1.52 0.28
C ILE A 40 0.22 -0.80 -0.46
N SER A 41 -0.76 -1.58 -0.87
CA SER A 41 -1.98 -1.08 -1.50
C SER A 41 -3.19 -1.88 -1.05
N GLY A 42 -4.37 -1.28 -1.15
CA GLY A 42 -5.62 -1.95 -0.84
C GLY A 42 -6.77 -0.96 -0.70
N VAL A 43 -7.54 -1.10 0.37
CA VAL A 43 -8.71 -0.27 0.65
C VAL A 43 -8.72 0.20 2.10
N ASN A 44 -8.86 1.51 2.30
CA ASN A 44 -8.94 2.17 3.60
C ASN A 44 -10.39 2.36 4.02
N HIS A 45 -10.75 1.79 5.17
CA HIS A 45 -12.04 1.99 5.83
C HIS A 45 -11.89 2.74 7.16
N ASP A 46 -10.67 2.77 7.73
CA ASP A 46 -10.39 3.41 9.03
C ASP A 46 -9.65 4.76 8.86
N SER A 47 -10.30 5.84 9.28
CA SER A 47 -9.70 7.19 9.28
C SER A 47 -8.49 7.33 10.20
N LYS A 48 -8.31 6.41 11.17
CA LYS A 48 -7.13 6.37 12.04
C LYS A 48 -5.90 5.81 11.33
N VAL A 49 -6.08 5.04 10.25
CA VAL A 49 -4.98 4.52 9.44
C VAL A 49 -4.55 5.54 8.39
N ALA A 50 -5.52 6.14 7.67
CA ALA A 50 -5.26 7.20 6.72
C ALA A 50 -6.43 8.19 6.61
N LEU A 51 -6.10 9.46 6.38
CA LEU A 51 -7.09 10.51 6.16
C LEU A 51 -7.84 10.25 4.84
N GLY A 52 -9.17 10.16 4.93
CA GLY A 52 -10.03 9.73 3.84
C GLY A 52 -10.52 8.31 4.08
N SER A 53 -11.66 8.19 4.75
CA SER A 53 -12.33 6.91 4.97
C SER A 53 -13.83 7.06 4.72
N GLY A 54 -14.50 5.94 4.52
CA GLY A 54 -15.94 5.88 4.32
C GLY A 54 -16.40 4.43 4.37
N SER A 55 -17.69 4.23 4.60
CA SER A 55 -18.28 2.88 4.71
C SER A 55 -18.10 2.02 3.47
N SER A 56 -17.96 2.64 2.28
CA SER A 56 -17.66 1.94 1.03
C SER A 56 -16.18 1.56 0.88
N GLY A 57 -15.31 2.08 1.74
CA GLY A 57 -13.86 2.04 1.54
C GLY A 57 -13.39 2.98 0.43
N TYR A 58 -12.13 3.37 0.50
CA TYR A 58 -11.43 4.11 -0.55
C TYR A 58 -10.10 3.44 -0.89
N PRO A 59 -9.69 3.42 -2.17
CA PRO A 59 -8.40 2.89 -2.56
C PRO A 59 -7.27 3.57 -1.80
N PHE A 60 -6.32 2.76 -1.37
CA PHE A 60 -5.24 3.16 -0.49
C PHE A 60 -3.92 2.66 -1.01
N ILE A 61 -2.90 3.51 -0.94
CA ILE A 61 -1.50 3.16 -1.20
C ILE A 61 -0.65 3.84 -0.14
N ALA A 62 0.29 3.11 0.44
CA ALA A 62 1.25 3.69 1.36
C ALA A 62 2.65 3.17 1.11
N TYR A 63 3.61 4.01 1.45
CA TYR A 63 5.02 3.70 1.39
C TYR A 63 5.63 3.87 2.78
N LEU A 64 6.30 2.81 3.21
CA LEU A 64 6.93 2.68 4.50
C LEU A 64 8.43 2.57 4.32
N GLU A 65 9.17 3.36 5.07
CA GLU A 65 10.61 3.26 5.19
C GLU A 65 11.00 2.11 6.12
N GLN A 66 12.31 1.89 6.23
CA GLN A 66 12.88 0.94 7.18
C GLN A 66 12.32 1.18 8.60
N GLY A 67 11.95 0.08 9.27
CA GLY A 67 11.33 0.12 10.59
C GLY A 67 9.81 0.31 10.57
N ASN A 68 9.16 0.16 9.41
CA ASN A 68 7.70 0.27 9.23
C ASN A 68 7.17 1.67 9.55
N VAL A 69 7.97 2.71 9.28
CA VAL A 69 7.57 4.10 9.45
C VAL A 69 6.94 4.59 8.15
N TYR A 70 5.70 5.08 8.23
CA TYR A 70 5.05 5.68 7.07
C TYR A 70 5.80 6.96 6.67
N ARG A 71 6.35 6.99 5.45
CA ARG A 71 6.77 8.25 4.84
C ARG A 71 5.55 8.96 4.27
N TRP A 72 4.66 8.23 3.60
CA TRP A 72 3.37 8.76 3.17
C TRP A 72 2.32 7.66 3.02
N ALA A 73 1.07 8.08 3.08
CA ALA A 73 -0.10 7.26 2.85
C ALA A 73 -1.12 8.08 2.06
N LYS A 74 -1.63 7.53 0.96
CA LYS A 74 -2.53 8.20 0.02
C LYS A 74 -3.82 7.45 -0.09
N VAL A 75 -4.91 8.18 0.07
CA VAL A 75 -6.25 7.71 -0.23
C VAL A 75 -6.68 8.36 -1.54
N VAL A 76 -7.13 7.55 -2.49
CA VAL A 76 -7.70 8.03 -3.75
C VAL A 76 -9.21 8.11 -3.59
N LEU A 77 -9.79 9.29 -3.78
CA LEU A 77 -11.23 9.54 -3.60
C LEU A 77 -12.07 8.96 -4.76
N ARG A 78 -12.00 7.64 -4.94
CA ARG A 78 -12.82 6.86 -5.88
C ARG A 78 -13.53 5.76 -5.09
N GLN A 79 -14.81 5.96 -4.82
CA GLN A 79 -15.60 4.96 -4.10
C GLN A 79 -15.71 3.66 -4.90
N TYR A 80 -15.73 2.53 -4.19
CA TYR A 80 -15.87 1.17 -4.75
C TYR A 80 -14.73 0.72 -5.66
N ASP A 81 -13.58 1.37 -5.57
CA ASP A 81 -12.37 1.00 -6.29
C ASP A 81 -11.33 0.53 -5.26
N GLN A 82 -10.44 -0.37 -5.65
CA GLN A 82 -9.36 -0.84 -4.78
C GLN A 82 -8.11 -1.13 -5.59
N TYR A 83 -6.95 -0.88 -5.00
CA TYR A 83 -5.68 -1.24 -5.60
C TYR A 83 -5.27 -2.63 -5.11
N ILE A 84 -5.29 -3.61 -6.01
CA ILE A 84 -4.99 -5.03 -5.71
C ILE A 84 -3.52 -5.39 -5.94
N GLN A 85 -2.78 -4.52 -6.63
CA GLN A 85 -1.37 -4.74 -6.90
C GLN A 85 -0.61 -3.42 -6.76
N VAL A 86 0.58 -3.52 -6.18
CA VAL A 86 1.53 -2.42 -6.09
C VAL A 86 2.94 -2.95 -6.30
N ARG A 87 3.79 -2.15 -6.94
CA ARG A 87 5.21 -2.46 -7.19
C ARG A 87 6.03 -1.19 -7.12
N PHE A 88 7.28 -1.32 -6.70
CA PHE A 88 8.27 -0.31 -7.02
C PHE A 88 8.61 -0.37 -8.52
N GLY A 89 8.79 0.80 -9.13
CA GLY A 89 9.33 0.93 -10.49
C GLY A 89 10.75 0.37 -10.58
N TYR A 90 11.24 0.13 -11.80
CA TYR A 90 12.56 -0.47 -12.03
C TYR A 90 13.69 0.32 -11.35
N GLU A 91 13.68 1.64 -11.50
CA GLU A 91 14.65 2.56 -10.90
C GLU A 91 14.33 2.93 -9.45
N LYS A 92 13.26 2.38 -8.87
CA LYS A 92 12.80 2.62 -7.48
C LYS A 92 12.47 4.08 -7.15
N GLU A 93 12.37 4.97 -8.13
CA GLU A 93 11.91 6.36 -7.95
C GLU A 93 10.37 6.49 -7.94
N GLN A 94 9.68 5.42 -8.33
CA GLN A 94 8.25 5.40 -8.58
C GLN A 94 7.58 4.22 -7.91
N VAL A 95 6.32 4.40 -7.56
CA VAL A 95 5.39 3.36 -7.15
C VAL A 95 4.32 3.23 -8.22
N LEU A 96 4.05 2.01 -8.67
CA LEU A 96 2.96 1.69 -9.58
C LEU A 96 1.89 0.94 -8.82
N ALA A 97 0.63 1.32 -8.98
CA ALA A 97 -0.51 0.62 -8.40
C ALA A 97 -1.59 0.37 -9.45
N MET A 98 -2.20 -0.82 -9.42
CA MET A 98 -3.20 -1.26 -10.40
C MET A 98 -4.55 -1.53 -9.73
N SER A 99 -5.61 -0.93 -10.27
CA SER A 99 -6.98 -1.09 -9.77
C SER A 99 -7.53 -2.47 -10.12
N ASP A 100 -8.47 -2.97 -9.32
CA ASP A 100 -9.18 -4.22 -9.59
C ASP A 100 -10.29 -4.06 -10.64
N LYS A 101 -10.83 -2.85 -10.76
CA LYS A 101 -11.93 -2.54 -11.66
C LYS A 101 -11.51 -2.55 -13.11
N GLU A 102 -12.31 -3.19 -13.96
CA GLU A 102 -12.15 -3.17 -15.41
C GLU A 102 -12.81 -1.93 -16.05
N PRO A 103 -12.17 -1.25 -17.02
CA PRO A 103 -10.79 -1.50 -17.47
C PRO A 103 -9.77 -1.17 -16.37
N HIS A 104 -8.79 -2.06 -16.17
CA HIS A 104 -7.73 -1.83 -15.18
C HIS A 104 -7.04 -0.49 -15.37
N THR A 105 -6.91 0.28 -14.29
CA THR A 105 -6.20 1.55 -14.28
C THR A 105 -4.91 1.41 -13.50
N ILE A 106 -3.84 1.96 -14.05
CA ILE A 106 -2.54 2.05 -13.38
C ILE A 106 -2.31 3.50 -13.02
N ILE A 107 -1.91 3.75 -11.77
CA ILE A 107 -1.40 5.06 -11.36
C ILE A 107 0.08 4.94 -11.01
N ILE A 108 0.80 6.02 -11.26
CA ILE A 108 2.23 6.14 -10.99
C ILE A 108 2.40 7.26 -9.97
N LEU A 109 3.07 6.95 -8.87
CA LEU A 109 3.31 7.84 -7.76
C LEU A 109 4.80 8.06 -7.58
N ASN A 110 5.19 9.27 -7.19
CA ASN A 110 6.55 9.59 -6.79
C ASN A 110 6.85 8.98 -5.41
N VAL A 111 7.98 8.29 -5.26
CA VAL A 111 8.37 7.67 -3.98
C VAL A 111 8.63 8.69 -2.86
N ASN A 112 8.99 9.92 -3.19
CA ASN A 112 9.35 10.93 -2.19
C ASN A 112 8.12 11.48 -1.44
N ASP A 113 7.00 11.70 -2.12
CA ASP A 113 5.84 12.41 -1.56
C ASP A 113 4.46 11.80 -1.92
N GLY A 114 4.46 10.72 -2.71
CA GLY A 114 3.25 10.08 -3.20
C GLY A 114 2.43 10.96 -4.14
N SER A 115 3.04 11.97 -4.77
CA SER A 115 2.38 12.77 -5.82
C SER A 115 2.16 11.92 -7.08
N LEU A 116 1.04 12.15 -7.77
CA LEU A 116 0.78 11.55 -9.08
C LEU A 116 1.75 12.13 -10.11
N LYS A 117 2.29 11.25 -10.95
CA LYS A 117 3.15 11.62 -12.08
C LYS A 117 2.38 11.65 -13.40
#